data_AF-A0A2N0KGB3-F1
#
_entry.id   AF-A0A2N0KGB3-F1
#
_cell.length_a   1.000
_cell.length_b   1.000
_cell.length_c   1.000
_cell.angle_alpha   90.00
_cell.angle_beta   90.00
_cell.angle_gamma   90.00
#
_symmetry.space_group_name_H-M   'P 1'
#
loop_
_entity.id
_entity.type
_entity.pdbx_description
1 polymer ?
#
loop_
_entity_poly.entity_id
_entity_poly.type
_entity_poly.pdbx_seq_one_letter_code
_entity_poly.pdbx_strand_id
1 'polypeptide(L)'
;MDTDLTQKIRRMYAAIGAAEEVDLTKLKGTVIENKNVTGVFQDFRGGRSNEQLENDVFTLINNIAFLRDHLIKWHVAQGLGETEARVKVDSELDSRPSILIMRDLSNNEKHGYDASKRSFSGKHPKIVSVQRVLRMTTQPQKGSFVGMTLNRDGTPRIMGDGSAKAVTTGEIVDNSGNRLGDLNDLATEAVEGWEEIFREFALKIGS
;
A
#
# COMPACT_ATOMS: atom_id res chain seq x y z
N MET A 1 -26.13 -0.49 -7.85
CA MET A 1 -24.79 -1.00 -7.52
C MET A 1 -24.75 -1.16 -6.00
N ASP A 2 -24.21 -2.26 -5.48
CA ASP A 2 -24.10 -2.42 -4.02
C ASP A 2 -23.25 -1.27 -3.45
N THR A 3 -23.88 -0.46 -2.62
CA THR A 3 -23.25 0.71 -2.00
C THR A 3 -22.12 0.31 -1.07
N ASP A 4 -22.15 -0.90 -0.51
CA ASP A 4 -21.12 -1.41 0.39
C ASP A 4 -19.81 -1.70 -0.36
N LEU A 5 -19.83 -2.53 -1.42
CA LEU A 5 -18.62 -2.84 -2.20
C LEU A 5 -17.98 -1.56 -2.78
N THR A 6 -18.79 -0.66 -3.33
CA THR A 6 -18.29 0.63 -3.86
C THR A 6 -17.61 1.47 -2.77
N GLN A 7 -18.18 1.49 -1.57
CA GLN A 7 -17.58 2.20 -0.43
C GLN A 7 -16.26 1.55 -0.01
N LYS A 8 -16.14 0.22 -0.04
CA LYS A 8 -14.89 -0.49 0.30
C LYS A 8 -13.80 -0.24 -0.72
N ILE A 9 -14.13 -0.21 -2.01
CA ILE A 9 -13.20 0.18 -3.08
C ILE A 9 -12.68 1.61 -2.84
N ARG A 10 -13.57 2.57 -2.53
CA ARG A 10 -13.16 3.94 -2.20
C ARG A 10 -12.26 4.00 -0.96
N ARG A 11 -12.51 3.18 0.06
CA ARG A 11 -11.65 3.09 1.25
C ARG A 11 -10.28 2.51 0.94
N MET A 12 -10.18 1.52 0.04
CA MET A 12 -8.88 1.01 -0.44
C MET A 12 -8.06 2.14 -1.08
N TYR A 13 -8.63 2.89 -2.03
CA TYR A 13 -7.93 4.01 -2.65
C TYR A 13 -7.55 5.10 -1.64
N ALA A 14 -8.45 5.42 -0.70
CA ALA A 14 -8.16 6.38 0.35
C ALA A 14 -7.02 5.92 1.27
N ALA A 15 -6.91 4.62 1.56
CA ALA A 15 -5.84 4.08 2.39
C ALA A 15 -4.47 4.15 1.69
N ILE A 16 -4.42 3.91 0.37
CA ILE A 16 -3.20 4.12 -0.43
C ILE A 16 -2.82 5.61 -0.39
N GLY A 17 -3.78 6.49 -0.66
CA GLY A 17 -3.56 7.93 -0.65
C GLY A 17 -3.08 8.45 0.72
N ALA A 18 -3.50 7.82 1.83
CA ALA A 18 -3.04 8.16 3.17
C ALA A 18 -1.63 7.62 3.49
N ALA A 19 -1.22 6.51 2.87
CA ALA A 19 0.13 5.96 2.98
C ALA A 19 1.15 6.75 2.14
N GLU A 20 0.71 7.70 1.32
CA GLU A 20 1.54 8.48 0.42
C GLU A 20 1.39 9.99 0.70
N GLU A 21 2.44 10.77 0.49
CA GLU A 21 2.35 12.23 0.37
C GLU A 21 3.01 12.64 -0.93
N VAL A 22 2.19 13.12 -1.85
CA VAL A 22 2.62 13.61 -3.16
C VAL A 22 2.99 15.09 -3.08
N ASP A 23 2.37 15.85 -2.17
CA ASP A 23 2.73 17.24 -1.90
C ASP A 23 3.83 17.31 -0.83
N LEU A 24 5.06 17.16 -1.30
CA LEU A 24 6.26 17.21 -0.45
C LEU A 24 6.48 18.58 0.21
N THR A 25 5.78 19.64 -0.21
CA THR A 25 5.90 20.95 0.45
C THR A 25 5.35 20.94 1.88
N LYS A 26 4.46 19.99 2.19
CA LYS A 26 3.97 19.73 3.56
C LYS A 26 5.02 19.09 4.46
N LEU A 27 6.06 18.48 3.90
CA LEU A 27 7.17 17.87 4.62
C LEU A 27 8.32 18.86 4.69
N LYS A 28 8.08 20.02 5.30
CA LYS A 28 9.08 21.08 5.40
C LYS A 28 10.25 20.65 6.29
N GLY A 29 11.47 20.77 5.79
CA GLY A 29 12.68 20.52 6.55
C GLY A 29 12.87 21.54 7.68
N THR A 30 13.54 21.11 8.75
CA THR A 30 13.95 21.99 9.85
C THR A 30 15.24 22.71 9.47
N VAL A 31 15.21 24.04 9.39
CA VAL A 31 16.40 24.85 9.14
C VAL A 31 17.25 24.90 10.42
N ILE A 32 18.50 24.48 10.32
CA ILE A 32 19.48 24.54 11.39
C ILE A 32 20.49 25.61 11.00
N GLU A 33 20.37 26.78 11.62
CA GLU A 33 21.24 27.92 11.37
C GLU A 33 22.04 28.27 12.62
N ASN A 34 23.36 28.32 12.48
CA ASN A 34 24.27 28.85 13.49
C ASN A 34 25.35 29.72 12.82
N LYS A 35 26.24 30.32 13.62
CA LYS A 35 27.29 31.25 13.13
C LYS A 35 28.21 30.66 12.06
N ASN A 36 28.29 29.33 11.94
CA ASN A 36 29.25 28.63 11.09
C ASN A 36 28.59 27.75 10.01
N VAL A 37 27.31 27.38 10.18
CA VAL A 37 26.62 26.42 9.31
C VAL A 37 25.16 26.83 9.12
N THR A 38 24.71 26.84 7.87
CA THR A 38 23.29 26.79 7.50
C THR A 38 23.03 25.42 6.88
N GLY A 39 22.25 24.58 7.57
CA GLY A 39 21.85 23.26 7.09
C GLY A 39 20.33 23.11 7.14
N VAL A 40 19.81 22.11 6.44
CA VAL A 40 18.40 21.72 6.53
C VAL A 40 18.36 20.24 6.88
N PHE A 41 17.64 19.91 7.95
CA PHE A 41 17.33 18.53 8.31
C PHE A 41 15.95 18.17 7.76
N GLN A 42 15.90 17.18 6.88
CA GLN A 42 14.66 16.70 6.29
C GLN A 42 14.19 15.43 6.98
N ASP A 43 13.00 15.50 7.61
CA ASP A 43 12.31 14.32 8.13
C ASP A 43 11.19 13.92 7.17
N PHE A 44 11.30 12.76 6.54
CA PHE A 44 10.26 12.22 5.66
C PHE A 44 9.12 11.53 6.40
N ARG A 45 9.26 11.31 7.71
CA ARG A 45 8.16 10.82 8.54
C ARG A 45 7.09 11.87 8.72
N GLY A 46 7.43 13.16 8.55
CA GLY A 46 6.52 14.28 8.75
C GLY A 46 6.06 14.39 10.20
N GLY A 47 6.96 14.12 11.15
CA GLY A 47 6.64 14.14 12.59
C GLY A 47 5.86 12.93 13.10
N ARG A 48 5.66 11.90 12.28
CA ARG A 48 4.91 10.70 12.67
C ARG A 48 5.73 9.73 13.51
N SER A 49 5.13 9.20 14.57
CA SER A 49 5.72 8.13 15.40
C SER A 49 5.73 6.77 14.69
N ASN A 50 6.45 5.78 15.21
CA ASN A 50 6.49 4.44 14.61
C ASN A 50 5.10 3.80 14.64
N GLU A 51 4.40 3.94 15.77
CA GLU A 51 3.07 3.42 15.99
C GLU A 51 2.06 4.04 15.00
N GLN A 52 2.23 5.33 14.67
CA GLN A 52 1.38 5.99 13.68
C GLN A 52 1.63 5.47 12.25
N LEU A 53 2.88 5.10 11.92
CA LEU A 53 3.20 4.50 10.62
C LEU A 53 2.71 3.06 10.56
N GLU A 54 2.90 2.28 11.61
CA GLU A 54 2.38 0.92 11.74
C GLU A 54 0.85 0.90 11.60
N ASN A 55 0.14 1.82 12.24
CA ASN A 55 -1.32 1.95 12.10
C ASN A 55 -1.78 2.27 10.68
N ASP A 56 -1.04 3.08 9.91
CA ASP A 56 -1.35 3.27 8.49
C ASP A 56 -1.19 1.98 7.71
N VAL A 57 -0.08 1.28 7.94
CA VAL A 57 0.24 0.01 7.28
C VAL A 57 -0.86 -1.01 7.55
N PHE A 58 -1.29 -1.14 8.80
CA PHE A 58 -2.41 -2.02 9.16
C PHE A 58 -3.71 -1.60 8.48
N THR A 59 -3.99 -0.30 8.39
CA THR A 59 -5.18 0.22 7.71
C THR A 59 -5.13 -0.11 6.23
N LEU A 60 -3.99 0.10 5.56
CA LEU A 60 -3.78 -0.21 4.15
C LEU A 60 -4.01 -1.70 3.86
N ILE A 61 -3.32 -2.57 4.60
CA ILE A 61 -3.40 -4.03 4.43
C ILE A 61 -4.83 -4.52 4.62
N ASN A 62 -5.52 -4.08 5.68
CA ASN A 62 -6.88 -4.53 5.96
C ASN A 62 -7.88 -4.07 4.90
N ASN A 63 -7.75 -2.84 4.38
CA ASN A 63 -8.64 -2.36 3.32
C ASN A 63 -8.43 -3.13 2.01
N ILE A 64 -7.20 -3.54 1.68
CA ILE A 64 -6.92 -4.39 0.52
C ILE A 64 -7.44 -5.82 0.76
N ALA A 65 -7.16 -6.40 1.93
CA ALA A 65 -7.48 -7.80 2.22
C ALA A 65 -8.99 -8.10 2.30
N PHE A 66 -9.81 -7.18 2.80
CA PHE A 66 -11.23 -7.44 3.06
C PHE A 66 -12.12 -7.39 1.82
N LEU A 67 -11.63 -6.89 0.68
CA LEU A 67 -12.42 -6.78 -0.53
C LEU A 67 -12.97 -8.12 -1.03
N ARG A 68 -12.26 -9.23 -0.74
CA ARG A 68 -12.74 -10.58 -1.04
C ARG A 68 -14.13 -10.85 -0.50
N ASP A 69 -14.33 -10.64 0.80
CA ASP A 69 -15.58 -11.02 1.46
C ASP A 69 -16.74 -10.14 0.98
N HIS A 70 -16.45 -8.88 0.65
CA HIS A 70 -17.42 -7.97 0.03
C HIS A 70 -17.75 -8.38 -1.40
N LEU A 71 -16.79 -8.87 -2.17
CA LEU A 71 -17.00 -9.35 -3.53
C LEU A 71 -17.83 -10.64 -3.57
N ILE A 72 -17.59 -11.56 -2.61
CA ILE A 72 -18.43 -12.77 -2.43
C ILE A 72 -19.87 -12.35 -2.13
N LYS A 73 -20.08 -11.45 -1.17
CA LYS A 73 -21.42 -10.95 -0.82
C LYS A 73 -22.12 -10.30 -2.02
N TRP A 74 -21.38 -9.51 -2.80
CA TRP A 74 -21.91 -8.91 -4.01
C TRP A 74 -22.38 -9.97 -5.01
N HIS A 75 -21.57 -11.00 -5.28
CA HIS A 75 -21.96 -12.11 -6.16
C HIS A 75 -23.19 -12.86 -5.66
N VAL A 76 -23.28 -13.12 -4.35
CA VAL A 76 -24.48 -13.73 -3.73
C VAL A 76 -25.71 -12.84 -3.94
N ALA A 77 -25.57 -11.53 -3.79
CA ALA A 77 -26.65 -10.58 -4.07
C ALA A 77 -27.03 -10.51 -5.55
N GLN A 78 -26.15 -10.92 -6.48
CA GLN A 78 -26.46 -11.09 -7.90
C GLN A 78 -27.09 -12.44 -8.24
N GLY A 79 -27.36 -13.30 -7.25
CA GLY A 79 -28.06 -14.57 -7.43
C GLY A 79 -27.17 -15.82 -7.53
N LEU A 80 -25.85 -15.68 -7.37
CA LEU A 80 -24.96 -16.84 -7.24
C LEU A 80 -25.15 -17.52 -5.88
N GLY A 81 -25.05 -18.84 -5.84
CA GLY A 81 -25.00 -19.56 -4.56
C GLY A 81 -23.75 -19.19 -3.77
N GLU A 82 -23.81 -19.23 -2.43
CA GLU A 82 -22.67 -18.82 -1.57
C GLU A 82 -21.39 -19.60 -1.88
N THR A 83 -21.48 -20.93 -2.04
CA THR A 83 -20.35 -21.78 -2.39
C THR A 83 -19.78 -21.44 -3.77
N GLU A 84 -20.64 -21.19 -4.75
CA GLU A 84 -20.24 -20.84 -6.11
C GLU A 84 -19.55 -19.47 -6.16
N ALA A 85 -20.10 -18.47 -5.46
CA ALA A 85 -19.50 -17.15 -5.31
C ALA A 85 -18.11 -17.22 -4.66
N ARG A 86 -17.95 -18.06 -3.63
CA ARG A 86 -16.64 -18.29 -2.97
C ARG A 86 -15.64 -18.90 -3.94
N VAL A 87 -16.00 -20.01 -4.60
CA VAL A 87 -15.12 -20.70 -5.56
C VAL A 87 -14.68 -19.75 -6.67
N LYS A 88 -15.63 -18.99 -7.23
CA LYS A 88 -15.34 -18.02 -8.29
C LYS A 88 -14.34 -16.95 -7.84
N VAL A 89 -14.61 -16.27 -6.72
CA VAL A 89 -13.72 -15.22 -6.22
C VAL A 89 -12.37 -15.78 -5.81
N ASP A 90 -12.31 -16.95 -5.15
CA ASP A 90 -11.05 -17.56 -4.74
C ASP A 90 -10.20 -17.96 -5.94
N SER A 91 -10.81 -18.53 -6.99
CA SER A 91 -10.07 -18.93 -8.20
C SER A 91 -9.41 -17.74 -8.90
N GLU A 92 -10.04 -16.57 -8.88
CA GLU A 92 -9.42 -15.35 -9.41
C GLU A 92 -8.25 -14.88 -8.54
N LEU A 93 -8.40 -14.95 -7.21
CA LEU A 93 -7.38 -14.51 -6.26
C LEU A 93 -6.13 -15.42 -6.26
N ASP A 94 -6.29 -16.71 -6.53
CA ASP A 94 -5.19 -17.68 -6.53
C ASP A 94 -4.08 -17.34 -7.55
N SER A 95 -4.43 -16.58 -8.59
CA SER A 95 -3.48 -16.10 -9.61
C SER A 95 -2.76 -14.79 -9.25
N ARG A 96 -3.06 -14.18 -8.10
CA ARG A 96 -2.62 -12.83 -7.71
C ARG A 96 -1.84 -12.85 -6.38
N PRO A 97 -0.54 -13.16 -6.40
CA PRO A 97 0.27 -13.38 -5.19
C PRO A 97 0.27 -12.18 -4.22
N SER A 98 0.30 -10.96 -4.74
CA SER A 98 0.29 -9.72 -3.95
C SER A 98 -0.97 -9.62 -3.07
N ILE A 99 -2.15 -9.95 -3.60
CA ILE A 99 -3.39 -9.97 -2.82
C ILE A 99 -3.36 -11.07 -1.76
N LEU A 100 -2.86 -12.26 -2.09
CA LEU A 100 -2.72 -13.37 -1.13
C LEU A 100 -1.78 -13.01 0.02
N ILE A 101 -0.68 -12.31 -0.26
CA ILE A 101 0.25 -11.80 0.75
C ILE A 101 -0.45 -10.77 1.66
N MET A 102 -1.20 -9.82 1.10
CA MET A 102 -1.94 -8.83 1.91
C MET A 102 -2.99 -9.48 2.81
N ARG A 103 -3.67 -10.51 2.31
CA ARG A 103 -4.63 -11.30 3.11
C ARG A 103 -3.95 -12.04 4.24
N ASP A 104 -2.79 -12.63 3.99
CA ASP A 104 -2.00 -13.30 5.01
C ASP A 104 -1.50 -12.33 6.10
N LEU A 105 -0.99 -11.17 5.71
CA LEU A 105 -0.57 -10.12 6.63
C LEU A 105 -1.73 -9.66 7.52
N SER A 106 -2.91 -9.43 6.93
CA SER A 106 -4.13 -9.10 7.69
C SER A 106 -4.53 -10.22 8.66
N ASN A 107 -4.43 -11.47 8.22
CA ASN A 107 -4.80 -12.62 9.03
C ASN A 107 -3.83 -12.82 10.21
N ASN A 108 -2.53 -12.63 9.99
CA ASN A 108 -1.52 -12.67 11.03
C ASN A 108 -1.78 -11.62 12.11
N GLU A 109 -2.11 -10.39 11.72
CA GLU A 109 -2.37 -9.33 12.69
C GLU A 109 -3.59 -9.65 13.58
N LYS A 110 -4.65 -10.19 12.99
CA LYS A 110 -5.88 -10.52 13.72
C LYS A 110 -5.75 -11.71 14.68
N HIS A 111 -4.95 -12.70 14.32
CA HIS A 111 -5.02 -14.01 14.94
C HIS A 111 -3.66 -14.55 15.43
N GLY A 112 -2.57 -13.87 15.10
CA GLY A 112 -1.22 -14.43 15.11
C GLY A 112 -1.07 -15.58 14.10
N TYR A 113 0.15 -15.83 13.65
CA TYR A 113 0.46 -17.10 12.99
C TYR A 113 0.60 -18.21 14.02
N ASP A 114 -0.40 -19.08 14.03
CA ASP A 114 -0.19 -20.46 14.45
C ASP A 114 0.31 -21.25 13.24
N ALA A 115 1.38 -22.02 13.39
CA ALA A 115 1.92 -22.89 12.35
C ALA A 115 0.91 -23.93 11.85
N SER A 116 -0.16 -24.18 12.62
CA SER A 116 -1.27 -25.05 12.23
C SER A 116 -2.27 -24.40 11.26
N LYS A 117 -2.28 -23.06 11.13
CA LYS A 117 -3.24 -22.34 10.29
C LYS A 117 -2.72 -22.19 8.87
N ARG A 118 -3.55 -22.56 7.89
CA ARG A 118 -3.23 -22.43 6.46
C ARG A 118 -3.08 -20.95 6.08
N SER A 119 -1.91 -20.59 5.54
CA SER A 119 -1.66 -19.31 4.86
C SER A 119 -2.22 -19.36 3.43
N PHE A 120 -2.76 -18.25 2.95
CA PHE A 120 -3.31 -18.10 1.60
C PHE A 120 -2.21 -18.15 0.53
N SER A 121 -1.09 -17.47 0.75
CA SER A 121 0.09 -17.50 -0.14
C SER A 121 1.00 -18.71 0.11
N GLY A 122 0.84 -19.40 1.23
CA GLY A 122 1.77 -20.43 1.71
C GLY A 122 3.12 -19.89 2.21
N LYS A 123 3.25 -18.56 2.40
CA LYS A 123 4.52 -17.91 2.78
C LYS A 123 4.58 -17.44 4.23
N HIS A 124 3.43 -17.33 4.91
CA HIS A 124 3.33 -16.76 6.26
C HIS A 124 4.08 -15.40 6.41
N PRO A 125 3.78 -14.42 5.54
CA PRO A 125 4.49 -13.15 5.49
C PRO A 125 4.37 -12.33 6.77
N LYS A 126 5.44 -11.61 7.11
CA LYS A 126 5.49 -10.59 8.17
C LYS A 126 6.11 -9.32 7.61
N ILE A 127 5.69 -8.17 8.15
CA ILE A 127 6.32 -6.88 7.83
C ILE A 127 7.36 -6.56 8.90
N VAL A 128 8.52 -6.10 8.46
CA VAL A 128 9.59 -5.60 9.32
C VAL A 128 10.01 -4.21 8.87
N SER A 129 10.61 -3.45 9.80
CA SER A 129 11.22 -2.14 9.51
C SER A 129 10.24 -1.14 8.86
N VAL A 130 9.06 -0.96 9.45
CA VAL A 130 8.09 0.04 8.99
C VAL A 130 8.67 1.45 9.14
N GLN A 131 8.65 2.20 8.05
CA GLN A 131 9.21 3.53 7.96
C GLN A 131 8.52 4.35 6.87
N ARG A 132 8.81 5.64 6.82
CA ARG A 132 8.37 6.52 5.72
C ARG A 132 9.59 7.08 5.02
N VAL A 133 9.65 6.88 3.71
CA VAL A 133 10.82 7.20 2.88
C VAL A 133 10.44 8.06 1.70
N LEU A 134 11.38 8.84 1.17
CA LEU A 134 11.23 9.49 -0.11
C LEU A 134 11.41 8.46 -1.23
N ARG A 135 10.35 8.23 -2.01
CA ARG A 135 10.41 7.48 -3.26
C ARG A 135 10.57 8.47 -4.40
N MET A 136 11.59 8.27 -5.23
CA MET A 136 11.87 9.05 -6.42
C MET A 136 11.89 8.10 -7.62
N THR A 137 11.14 8.45 -8.67
CA THR A 137 10.97 7.60 -9.84
C THR A 137 11.28 8.40 -11.10
N THR A 138 12.18 7.89 -11.93
CA THR A 138 12.46 8.45 -13.27
C THR A 138 11.45 7.94 -14.30
N GLN A 139 11.38 8.61 -15.45
CA GLN A 139 10.71 8.08 -16.62
C GLN A 139 11.53 6.91 -17.23
N PRO A 140 10.89 5.95 -17.91
CA PRO A 140 11.58 4.82 -18.55
C PRO A 140 12.22 5.24 -19.89
N GLN A 141 12.93 6.36 -19.92
CA GLN A 141 13.58 6.89 -21.11
C GLN A 141 15.01 7.36 -20.81
N LYS A 142 15.91 7.17 -21.77
CA LYS A 142 17.32 7.57 -21.62
C LYS A 142 17.40 9.09 -21.39
N GLY A 143 18.12 9.49 -20.34
CA GLY A 143 18.31 10.89 -19.98
C GLY A 143 17.27 11.43 -18.99
N SER A 144 16.28 10.63 -18.58
CA SER A 144 15.38 11.01 -17.49
C SER A 144 16.14 11.16 -16.18
N PHE A 145 15.74 12.15 -15.39
CA PHE A 145 16.26 12.33 -14.04
C PHE A 145 15.18 12.84 -13.10
N VAL A 146 15.38 12.57 -11.82
CA VAL A 146 14.59 13.15 -10.75
C VAL A 146 15.56 13.58 -9.64
N GLY A 147 15.40 14.80 -9.18
CA GLY A 147 16.22 15.39 -8.14
C GLY A 147 15.35 16.05 -7.08
N MET A 148 15.82 16.05 -5.84
CA MET A 148 15.25 16.87 -4.77
C MET A 148 16.33 17.81 -4.26
N THR A 149 15.97 19.08 -4.12
CA THR A 149 16.74 20.06 -3.35
C THR A 149 15.86 20.67 -2.27
N LEU A 150 16.45 21.42 -1.34
CA LEU A 150 15.76 22.11 -0.27
C LEU A 150 15.99 23.61 -0.44
N ASN A 151 14.91 24.39 -0.41
CA ASN A 151 15.01 25.84 -0.33
C ASN A 151 15.63 26.27 1.00
N ARG A 152 16.08 27.53 1.11
CA ARG A 152 16.64 28.08 2.36
C ARG A 152 15.66 28.02 3.54
N ASP A 153 14.37 28.09 3.25
CA ASP A 153 13.34 27.97 4.26
C ASP A 153 13.06 26.51 4.66
N GLY A 154 13.71 25.53 4.02
CA GLY A 154 13.54 24.10 4.24
C GLY A 154 12.48 23.44 3.38
N THR A 155 11.81 24.18 2.49
CA THR A 155 10.77 23.61 1.61
C THR A 155 11.40 22.73 0.52
N PRO A 156 10.96 21.47 0.35
CA PRO A 156 11.43 20.61 -0.73
C PRO A 156 11.06 21.16 -2.11
N ARG A 157 12.00 21.05 -3.05
CA ARG A 157 11.79 21.35 -4.46
C ARG A 157 12.22 20.17 -5.30
N ILE A 158 11.28 19.63 -6.07
CA ILE A 158 11.53 18.54 -7.02
C ILE A 158 11.96 19.12 -8.36
N MET A 159 12.88 18.43 -9.03
CA MET A 159 13.45 18.80 -10.32
C MET A 159 13.50 17.57 -11.22
N GLY A 160 13.48 17.81 -12.54
CA GLY A 160 13.53 16.76 -13.55
C GLY A 160 12.16 16.40 -14.11
N ASP A 161 12.10 15.27 -14.83
CA ASP A 161 10.92 14.78 -15.54
C ASP A 161 10.26 13.57 -14.83
N GLY A 162 10.84 13.12 -13.72
CA GLY A 162 10.29 12.07 -12.87
C GLY A 162 9.29 12.56 -11.83
N SER A 163 8.97 11.69 -10.87
CA SER A 163 8.09 11.97 -9.74
C SER A 163 8.78 11.71 -8.41
N ALA A 164 8.34 12.40 -7.36
CA ALA A 164 8.79 12.15 -6.01
C ALA A 164 7.60 12.21 -5.05
N LYS A 165 7.53 11.26 -4.11
CA LYS A 165 6.51 11.17 -3.07
C LYS A 165 7.08 10.54 -1.81
N ALA A 166 6.55 10.90 -0.65
CA ALA A 166 6.91 10.22 0.60
C ALA A 166 5.95 9.04 0.83
N VAL A 167 6.48 7.82 0.90
CA VAL A 167 5.68 6.59 1.03
C VAL A 167 5.96 5.92 2.36
N THR A 168 4.90 5.52 3.06
CA THR A 168 5.01 4.58 4.18
C THR A 168 5.25 3.19 3.61
N THR A 169 6.33 2.55 4.02
CA THR A 169 6.74 1.22 3.53
C THR A 169 7.39 0.39 4.62
N GLY A 170 7.70 -0.86 4.30
CA GLY A 170 8.42 -1.82 5.12
C GLY A 170 8.85 -3.00 4.27
N GLU A 171 9.77 -3.80 4.76
CA GLU A 171 10.16 -5.03 4.09
C GLU A 171 9.19 -6.15 4.48
N ILE A 172 8.69 -6.88 3.49
CA ILE A 172 7.88 -8.08 3.71
C ILE A 172 8.78 -9.29 3.57
N VAL A 173 8.82 -10.12 4.62
CA VAL A 173 9.62 -11.35 4.68
C VAL A 173 8.72 -12.56 4.94
N ASP A 174 9.13 -13.74 4.50
CA ASP A 174 8.48 -15.00 4.86
C ASP A 174 8.82 -15.43 6.30
N ASN A 175 8.25 -16.55 6.77
CA ASN A 175 8.54 -17.05 8.12
C ASN A 175 9.98 -17.53 8.33
N SER A 176 10.76 -17.72 7.27
CA SER A 176 12.20 -18.03 7.32
C SER A 176 13.07 -16.77 7.24
N GLY A 177 12.48 -15.58 7.09
CA GLY A 177 13.19 -14.31 6.94
C GLY A 177 13.63 -14.01 5.51
N ASN A 178 13.21 -14.79 4.51
CA ASN A 178 13.51 -14.47 3.11
C ASN A 178 12.65 -13.29 2.65
N ARG A 179 13.28 -12.33 1.98
CA ARG A 179 12.60 -11.17 1.42
C ARG A 179 11.58 -11.58 0.34
N LEU A 180 10.33 -11.18 0.54
CA LEU A 180 9.22 -11.34 -0.42
C LEU A 180 9.00 -10.07 -1.24
N GLY A 181 9.26 -8.88 -0.67
CA GLY A 181 9.10 -7.61 -1.38
C GLY A 181 9.08 -6.40 -0.47
N ASP A 182 8.75 -5.25 -1.06
CA ASP A 182 8.48 -3.99 -0.37
C ASP A 182 6.96 -3.82 -0.20
N LEU A 183 6.51 -3.29 0.94
CA LEU A 183 5.09 -3.11 1.24
C LEU A 183 4.39 -2.19 0.25
N ASN A 184 4.98 -1.05 -0.11
CA ASN A 184 4.33 -0.10 -1.02
C ASN A 184 4.19 -0.73 -2.41
N ASP A 185 5.22 -1.43 -2.89
CA ASP A 185 5.18 -2.14 -4.18
C ASP A 185 4.09 -3.24 -4.19
N LEU A 186 4.12 -4.14 -3.20
CA LEU A 186 3.14 -5.23 -3.13
C LEU A 186 1.71 -4.71 -2.91
N ALA A 187 1.53 -3.58 -2.20
CA ALA A 187 0.22 -2.97 -2.02
C ALA A 187 -0.30 -2.37 -3.32
N THR A 188 0.56 -1.70 -4.10
CA THR A 188 0.22 -1.22 -5.44
C THR A 188 -0.17 -2.36 -6.37
N GLU A 189 0.65 -3.42 -6.45
CA GLU A 189 0.35 -4.62 -7.24
C GLU A 189 -0.97 -5.30 -6.82
N ALA A 190 -1.26 -5.35 -5.51
CA ALA A 190 -2.50 -5.93 -5.01
C ALA A 190 -3.73 -5.10 -5.41
N VAL A 191 -3.60 -3.78 -5.46
CA VAL A 191 -4.66 -2.87 -5.88
C VAL A 191 -4.92 -3.00 -7.38
N GLU A 192 -3.86 -3.04 -8.18
CA GLU A 192 -3.96 -3.32 -9.62
C GLU A 192 -4.65 -4.68 -9.88
N GLY A 193 -4.27 -5.71 -9.11
CA GLY A 193 -4.93 -7.02 -9.18
C GLY A 193 -6.42 -6.96 -8.82
N TRP A 194 -6.82 -6.14 -7.84
CA TRP A 194 -8.24 -5.91 -7.54
C TRP A 194 -8.96 -5.18 -8.67
N GLU A 195 -8.35 -4.16 -9.27
CA GLU A 195 -8.92 -3.46 -10.41
C GLU A 195 -9.16 -4.38 -11.61
N GLU A 196 -8.24 -5.29 -11.88
CA GLU A 196 -8.40 -6.32 -12.92
C GLU A 196 -9.61 -7.21 -12.63
N ILE A 197 -9.73 -7.74 -11.41
CA ILE A 197 -10.87 -8.56 -10.98
C ILE A 197 -12.18 -7.79 -11.17
N PHE A 198 -12.20 -6.50 -10.79
CA PHE A 198 -13.39 -5.68 -10.95
C PHE A 198 -13.76 -5.46 -12.42
N ARG A 199 -12.77 -5.29 -13.30
CA ARG A 199 -12.97 -5.22 -14.75
C ARG A 199 -13.51 -6.55 -15.31
N GLU A 200 -12.93 -7.68 -14.92
CA GLU A 200 -13.35 -9.03 -15.33
C GLU A 200 -14.79 -9.35 -14.92
N PHE A 201 -15.21 -8.88 -13.74
CA PHE A 201 -16.59 -9.01 -13.27
C PHE A 201 -17.53 -7.89 -13.75
N ALA A 202 -17.07 -7.04 -14.68
CA ALA A 202 -17.82 -5.92 -15.25
C ALA A 202 -18.42 -4.96 -14.20
N LEU A 203 -17.74 -4.81 -13.06
CA LEU A 203 -18.11 -3.86 -12.02
C LEU A 203 -17.81 -2.45 -12.52
N LYS A 204 -18.86 -1.68 -12.88
CA LYS A 204 -18.73 -0.26 -13.24
C LYS A 204 -18.39 0.58 -12.02
N ILE A 205 -17.11 0.67 -11.64
CA ILE A 205 -16.66 1.60 -10.60
C ILE A 205 -16.91 3.02 -11.13
N GLY A 206 -17.96 3.67 -10.62
CA GLY A 206 -18.36 5.00 -11.07
C GLY A 206 -17.23 6.02 -10.83
N SER A 207 -16.81 6.68 -11.91
CA SER A 207 -16.05 7.93 -11.91
C SER A 207 -16.81 9.04 -11.20
#